data_AF-F3KVJ0-F1
#
_entry.id   AF-F3KVJ0-F1
#
_cell.length_a   1.000
_cell.length_b   1.000
_cell.length_c   1.000
_cell.angle_alpha   90.00
_cell.angle_beta   90.00
_cell.angle_gamma   90.00
#
_symmetry.space_group_name_H-M   'P 1'
#
loop_
_entity.id
_entity.type
_entity.pdbx_description
1 polymer ?
#
loop_
_entity_poly.entity_id
_entity_poly.type
_entity_poly.pdbx_seq_one_letter_code
_entity_poly.pdbx_strand_id
1 'polypeptide(L)'
;MPTFISNLSVAKRVGFGFASILLLFFVTILVSINRLSAVAEATRQMVAVPIKTERLISDWYRNIHTGIRRTGATARSSDPSLVAFFAEDQAASTKSSAEYHKAIEETLEKKRDKDLFNEISELRKAYLSTRDTILALKKEGKVDEANRLLDEKFTPISKVYTGKIQDLLNFQRQDIDDLAKEIQDNYETSRVLLVALTVVSVLFGVVASWLLADSITKPLLKANEVAREVSQGNLSMRIDNSRTDEVGQLLESLKEMQISLARVVSQVREGSESVATASAEIAQGNQDLSARTESQAS
;
A
#
# COMPACT_ATOMS: atom_id res chain seq x y z
N MET A 1 -10.89 -25.07 23.61
CA MET A 1 -9.65 -24.34 23.30
C MET A 1 -8.46 -25.11 23.86
N PRO A 2 -7.27 -25.05 23.25
CA PRO A 2 -6.07 -25.59 23.88
C PRO A 2 -5.89 -24.92 25.25
N THR A 3 -5.81 -25.75 26.30
CA THR A 3 -5.72 -25.39 27.73
C THR A 3 -4.58 -24.42 28.05
N PHE A 4 -3.63 -24.25 27.12
CA PHE A 4 -2.51 -23.33 27.24
C PHE A 4 -2.92 -21.84 27.26
N ILE A 5 -3.88 -21.43 26.43
CA ILE A 5 -4.26 -19.99 26.32
C ILE A 5 -5.06 -19.54 27.55
N SER A 6 -5.88 -20.41 28.14
CA SER A 6 -6.74 -20.08 29.29
C SER A 6 -5.98 -19.86 30.60
N ASN A 7 -4.74 -20.31 30.71
CA ASN A 7 -3.91 -20.19 31.91
C ASN A 7 -2.97 -18.97 31.89
N LEU A 8 -2.88 -18.27 30.75
CA LEU A 8 -2.17 -17.00 30.66
C LEU A 8 -2.98 -15.88 31.34
N SER A 9 -2.28 -14.92 31.94
CA SER A 9 -2.94 -13.73 32.48
C SER A 9 -3.75 -13.01 31.41
N VAL A 10 -4.85 -12.38 31.83
CA VAL A 10 -5.71 -11.56 30.95
C VAL A 10 -4.88 -10.49 30.26
N ALA A 11 -4.00 -9.81 31.01
CA ALA A 11 -3.12 -8.77 30.47
C ALA A 11 -2.19 -9.30 29.36
N LYS A 12 -1.59 -10.49 29.54
CA LYS A 12 -0.72 -11.10 28.52
C LYS A 12 -1.50 -11.50 27.27
N ARG A 13 -2.71 -12.06 27.43
CA ARG A 13 -3.57 -12.41 26.28
C ARG A 13 -3.98 -11.21 25.46
N VAL A 14 -4.50 -10.17 26.12
CA VAL A 14 -4.89 -8.92 25.46
C VAL A 14 -3.68 -8.27 24.81
N GLY A 15 -2.56 -8.18 25.53
CA GLY A 15 -1.29 -7.64 25.02
C GLY A 15 -0.80 -8.38 23.77
N PHE A 16 -0.77 -9.72 23.78
CA PHE A 16 -0.39 -10.50 22.61
C PHE A 16 -1.34 -10.31 21.43
N GLY A 17 -2.65 -10.28 21.67
CA GLY A 17 -3.65 -10.07 20.62
C GLY A 17 -3.47 -8.73 19.92
N PHE A 18 -3.38 -7.64 20.70
CA PHE A 18 -3.14 -6.31 20.16
C PHE A 18 -1.77 -6.17 19.49
N ALA A 19 -0.70 -6.66 20.12
CA ALA A 19 0.64 -6.58 19.55
C ALA A 19 0.74 -7.33 18.21
N SER A 20 0.08 -8.49 18.09
CA SER A 20 0.06 -9.27 16.85
C SER A 20 -0.67 -8.53 15.72
N ILE A 21 -1.82 -7.92 16.02
CA ILE A 21 -2.59 -7.12 15.04
C ILE A 21 -1.80 -5.89 14.61
N LEU A 22 -1.20 -5.17 15.56
CA LEU A 22 -0.36 -4.01 15.26
C LEU A 22 0.86 -4.38 14.42
N LEU A 23 1.48 -5.53 14.69
CA LEU A 23 2.59 -6.04 13.90
C LEU A 23 2.15 -6.36 12.46
N LEU A 24 0.99 -6.98 12.27
CA LEU A 24 0.43 -7.26 10.93
C LEU A 24 0.16 -5.97 10.16
N PHE A 25 -0.42 -4.95 10.82
CA PHE A 25 -0.61 -3.64 10.20
C PHE A 25 0.72 -2.97 9.85
N PHE A 26 1.70 -3.02 10.76
CA PHE A 26 3.02 -2.46 10.52
C PHE A 26 3.71 -3.12 9.31
N VAL A 27 3.67 -4.45 9.22
CA VAL A 27 4.20 -5.20 8.07
C VAL A 27 3.47 -4.83 6.78
N THR A 28 2.13 -4.72 6.82
CA THR A 28 1.33 -4.33 5.65
C THR A 28 1.69 -2.93 5.17
N ILE A 29 1.85 -1.98 6.07
CA ILE A 29 2.28 -0.60 5.76
C ILE A 29 3.69 -0.60 5.16
N LEU A 30 4.63 -1.36 5.74
CA LEU A 30 6.01 -1.44 5.24
C LEU A 30 6.05 -1.99 3.82
N VAL A 31 5.31 -3.06 3.55
CA VAL A 31 5.17 -3.64 2.20
C VAL A 31 4.51 -2.62 1.26
N SER A 32 3.45 -1.94 1.70
CA SER A 32 2.75 -0.92 0.91
C SER A 32 3.66 0.23 0.50
N ILE A 33 4.45 0.77 1.44
CA ILE A 33 5.39 1.84 1.16
C ILE A 33 6.43 1.39 0.14
N ASN A 34 6.98 0.18 0.31
CA ASN A 34 8.00 -0.35 -0.59
C ASN A 34 7.44 -0.54 -2.02
N ARG A 35 6.25 -1.13 -2.16
CA ARG A 35 5.57 -1.29 -3.45
C ARG A 35 5.23 0.05 -4.11
N LEU A 36 4.71 1.00 -3.35
CA LEU A 36 4.40 2.33 -3.87
C LEU A 36 5.66 3.08 -4.32
N SER A 37 6.75 2.93 -3.57
CA SER A 37 8.04 3.54 -3.90
C SER A 37 8.64 2.94 -5.18
N ALA A 38 8.52 1.63 -5.37
CA ALA A 38 8.96 0.96 -6.60
C ALA A 38 8.20 1.46 -7.84
N VAL A 39 6.86 1.59 -7.75
CA VAL A 39 6.04 2.14 -8.84
C VAL A 39 6.39 3.61 -9.11
N ALA A 40 6.58 4.41 -8.07
CA ALA A 40 6.94 5.82 -8.19
C ALA A 40 8.34 6.00 -8.83
N GLU A 41 9.30 5.16 -8.45
CA GLU A 41 10.65 5.20 -9.01
C GLU A 41 10.68 4.76 -10.47
N ALA A 42 9.98 3.66 -10.82
CA ALA A 42 9.87 3.22 -12.21
C ALA A 42 9.21 4.30 -13.09
N THR A 43 8.16 4.95 -12.60
CA THR A 43 7.50 6.07 -13.30
C THR A 43 8.46 7.26 -13.47
N ARG A 44 9.25 7.59 -12.44
CA ARG A 44 10.24 8.68 -12.49
C ARG A 44 11.32 8.38 -13.52
N GLN A 45 11.83 7.14 -13.56
CA GLN A 45 12.85 6.70 -14.51
C GLN A 45 12.33 6.74 -15.95
N MET A 46 11.08 6.28 -16.19
CA MET A 46 10.41 6.37 -17.48
C MET A 46 10.35 7.82 -18.01
N VAL A 47 10.02 8.78 -17.13
CA VAL A 47 9.94 10.21 -17.48
C VAL A 47 11.32 10.82 -17.70
N ALA A 48 12.29 10.48 -16.85
CA ALA A 48 13.61 11.11 -16.84
C ALA A 48 14.45 10.76 -18.08
N VAL A 49 14.34 9.53 -18.59
CA VAL A 49 15.17 9.03 -19.69
C VAL A 49 14.33 8.72 -20.94
N PRO A 50 13.55 7.62 -21.06
CA PRO A 50 12.83 7.28 -22.29
C PRO A 50 11.95 8.39 -22.87
N ILE A 51 11.09 9.02 -22.06
CA ILE A 51 10.19 10.09 -22.54
C ILE A 51 10.99 11.33 -22.95
N LYS A 52 12.07 11.65 -22.24
CA LYS A 52 12.95 12.77 -22.61
C LYS A 52 13.61 12.49 -23.97
N THR A 53 14.12 11.29 -24.17
CA THR A 53 14.76 10.86 -25.43
C THR A 53 13.77 10.87 -26.59
N GLU A 54 12.55 10.34 -26.40
CA GLU A 54 11.47 10.39 -27.41
C GLU A 54 11.15 11.82 -27.83
N ARG A 55 11.02 12.74 -26.87
CA ARG A 55 10.74 14.16 -27.14
C ARG A 55 11.86 14.81 -27.94
N LEU A 56 13.12 14.54 -27.58
CA LEU A 56 14.29 15.05 -28.31
C LEU A 56 14.30 14.54 -29.76
N ILE A 57 14.01 13.25 -29.98
CA ILE A 57 13.93 12.67 -31.33
C ILE A 57 12.76 13.29 -32.12
N SER A 58 11.61 13.50 -31.48
CA SER A 58 10.43 14.13 -32.09
C SER A 58 10.70 15.59 -32.50
N ASP A 59 11.35 16.37 -31.63
CA ASP A 59 11.75 17.75 -31.91
C ASP A 59 12.80 17.80 -33.02
N TRP A 60 13.76 16.88 -33.01
CA TRP A 60 14.74 16.75 -34.07
C TRP A 60 14.11 16.38 -35.41
N TYR A 61 13.21 15.38 -35.42
CA TYR A 61 12.45 15.00 -36.61
C TYR A 61 11.69 16.20 -37.20
N ARG A 62 11.02 16.99 -36.35
CA ARG A 62 10.31 18.21 -36.77
C ARG A 62 11.27 19.22 -37.42
N ASN A 63 12.44 19.46 -36.83
CA ASN A 63 13.44 20.37 -37.41
C ASN A 63 13.93 19.89 -38.78
N ILE A 64 14.23 18.60 -38.92
CA ILE A 64 14.68 18.02 -40.18
C ILE A 64 13.56 18.07 -41.23
N HIS A 65 12.34 17.70 -40.87
CA HIS A 65 11.19 17.70 -41.78
C HIS A 65 10.87 19.11 -42.31
N THR A 66 10.90 20.13 -41.43
CA THR A 66 10.77 21.53 -41.84
C THR A 66 11.95 21.98 -42.69
N GLY A 67 13.18 21.59 -42.30
CA GLY A 67 14.40 21.90 -43.04
C GLY A 67 14.39 21.37 -44.48
N ILE A 68 13.91 20.14 -44.69
CA ILE A 68 13.76 19.53 -46.02
C ILE A 68 12.82 20.36 -46.89
N ARG A 69 11.65 20.75 -46.36
CA ARG A 69 10.66 21.56 -47.09
C ARG A 69 11.21 22.95 -47.41
N ARG A 70 11.92 23.58 -46.46
CA ARG A 70 12.58 24.86 -46.64
C ARG A 70 13.63 24.81 -47.73
N THR A 71 14.51 23.79 -47.72
CA THR A 71 15.52 23.60 -48.77
C THR A 71 14.89 23.35 -50.13
N GLY A 72 13.84 22.52 -50.21
CA GLY A 72 13.10 22.30 -51.45
C GLY A 72 12.45 23.57 -51.99
N ALA A 73 11.80 24.36 -51.14
CA ALA A 73 11.19 25.64 -51.51
C ALA A 73 12.24 26.65 -51.99
N THR A 74 13.35 26.80 -51.27
CA THR A 74 14.44 27.70 -51.65
C THR A 74 15.10 27.29 -52.96
N ALA A 75 15.30 25.98 -53.19
CA ALA A 75 15.88 25.48 -54.43
C ALA A 75 14.97 25.76 -55.64
N ARG A 76 13.67 25.44 -55.51
CA ARG A 76 12.68 25.56 -56.58
C ARG A 76 12.23 27.01 -56.87
N SER A 77 12.30 27.89 -55.89
CA SER A 77 11.85 29.28 -56.04
C SER A 77 12.73 30.09 -56.99
N SER A 78 12.11 30.99 -57.75
CA SER A 78 12.78 32.01 -58.55
C SER A 78 13.18 33.26 -57.76
N ASP A 79 12.71 33.42 -56.52
CA ASP A 79 13.03 34.56 -55.67
C ASP A 79 14.41 34.40 -55.00
N PRO A 80 15.42 35.22 -55.36
CA PRO A 80 16.77 35.11 -54.80
C PRO A 80 16.84 35.53 -53.33
N SER A 81 15.85 36.26 -52.81
CA SER A 81 15.84 36.72 -51.42
C SER A 81 15.59 35.59 -50.41
N LEU A 82 15.01 34.46 -50.83
CA LEU A 82 14.63 33.37 -49.93
C LEU A 82 15.81 32.75 -49.19
N VAL A 83 17.00 32.71 -49.79
CA VAL A 83 18.19 32.18 -49.11
C VAL A 83 18.57 33.07 -47.92
N ALA A 84 18.46 34.40 -48.07
CA ALA A 84 18.72 35.34 -46.99
C ALA A 84 17.58 35.34 -45.96
N PHE A 85 16.32 35.31 -46.43
CA PHE A 85 15.13 35.26 -45.59
C PHE A 85 15.16 34.09 -44.59
N PHE A 86 15.54 32.90 -45.06
CA PHE A 86 15.60 31.70 -44.22
C PHE A 86 16.94 31.49 -43.49
N ALA A 87 17.91 32.38 -43.64
CA ALA A 87 19.27 32.16 -43.12
C ALA A 87 19.30 32.01 -41.59
N GLU A 88 18.56 32.88 -40.88
CA GLU A 88 18.48 32.84 -39.41
C GLU A 88 17.80 31.56 -38.91
N ASP A 89 16.62 31.24 -39.45
CA ASP A 89 15.87 30.04 -39.13
C ASP A 89 16.67 28.75 -39.45
N GLN A 90 17.45 28.76 -40.54
CA GLN A 90 18.36 27.68 -40.87
C GLN A 90 19.51 27.53 -39.87
N ALA A 91 20.13 28.64 -39.47
CA ALA A 91 21.19 28.62 -38.47
C ALA A 91 20.66 28.10 -37.12
N ALA A 92 19.51 28.60 -36.68
CA ALA A 92 18.86 28.19 -35.44
C ALA A 92 18.48 26.71 -35.45
N SER A 93 17.80 26.24 -36.50
CA SER A 93 17.42 24.82 -36.64
C SER A 93 18.61 23.88 -36.78
N THR A 94 19.71 24.31 -37.41
CA THR A 94 20.94 23.51 -37.50
C THR A 94 21.62 23.39 -36.13
N LYS A 95 21.67 24.49 -35.37
CA LYS A 95 22.21 24.51 -34.00
C LYS A 95 21.42 23.60 -33.07
N SER A 96 20.11 23.79 -32.96
CA SER A 96 19.26 22.96 -32.09
C SER A 96 19.26 21.49 -32.50
N SER A 97 19.29 21.20 -33.81
CA SER A 97 19.43 19.81 -34.29
C SER A 97 20.76 19.16 -33.88
N ALA A 98 21.85 19.93 -33.77
CA ALA A 98 23.12 19.42 -33.27
C ALA A 98 23.08 19.17 -31.76
N GLU A 99 22.43 20.05 -31.00
CA GLU A 99 22.19 19.89 -29.56
C GLU A 99 21.32 18.66 -29.27
N TYR A 100 20.22 18.48 -30.01
CA TYR A 100 19.37 17.28 -29.89
C TYR A 100 20.12 16.01 -30.27
N HIS A 101 20.84 16.01 -31.39
CA HIS A 101 21.63 14.86 -31.81
C HIS A 101 22.61 14.41 -30.71
N LYS A 102 23.37 15.35 -30.12
CA LYS A 102 24.25 15.05 -28.99
C LYS A 102 23.50 14.54 -27.75
N ALA A 103 22.41 15.20 -27.37
CA ALA A 103 21.64 14.80 -26.19
C ALA A 103 20.97 13.43 -26.34
N ILE A 104 20.56 13.07 -27.57
CA ILE A 104 20.02 11.74 -27.88
C ILE A 104 21.13 10.70 -27.68
N GLU A 105 22.30 10.90 -28.28
CA GLU A 105 23.46 9.99 -28.15
C GLU A 105 23.80 9.65 -26.69
N GLU A 106 23.76 10.66 -25.80
CA GLU A 106 24.05 10.50 -24.37
C GLU A 106 22.98 9.71 -23.60
N THR A 107 21.76 9.62 -24.13
CA THR A 107 20.61 8.95 -23.47
C THR A 107 20.27 7.58 -24.03
N LEU A 108 20.83 7.20 -25.19
CA LEU A 108 20.60 5.89 -25.77
C LEU A 108 21.33 4.82 -24.96
N GLU A 109 20.60 3.85 -24.45
CA GLU A 109 21.17 2.74 -23.68
C GLU A 109 21.24 1.44 -24.51
N LYS A 110 20.17 1.14 -25.25
CA LYS A 110 20.01 -0.13 -25.98
C LYS A 110 20.87 -0.17 -27.24
N LYS A 111 21.50 -1.34 -27.48
CA LYS A 111 22.35 -1.58 -28.66
C LYS A 111 21.61 -1.33 -29.98
N ARG A 112 20.37 -1.81 -30.12
CA ARG A 112 19.51 -1.57 -31.29
C ARG A 112 19.43 -0.08 -31.65
N ASP A 113 19.20 0.75 -30.63
CA ASP A 113 18.96 2.17 -30.82
C ASP A 113 20.27 2.91 -31.16
N LYS A 114 21.38 2.52 -30.52
CA LYS A 114 22.73 3.02 -30.83
C LYS A 114 23.16 2.68 -32.27
N ASP A 115 22.95 1.43 -32.69
CA ASP A 115 23.29 0.98 -34.04
C ASP A 115 22.51 1.79 -35.09
N LEU A 116 21.20 1.95 -34.89
CA LEU A 116 20.35 2.77 -35.77
C LEU A 116 20.74 4.25 -35.73
N PHE A 117 21.06 4.80 -34.57
CA PHE A 117 21.50 6.18 -34.43
C PHE A 117 22.83 6.46 -35.16
N ASN A 118 23.74 5.49 -35.20
CA ASN A 118 24.96 5.59 -35.98
C ASN A 118 24.68 5.64 -37.49
N GLU A 119 23.77 4.80 -38.00
CA GLU A 119 23.30 4.88 -39.40
C GLU A 119 22.71 6.27 -39.72
N ILE A 120 21.86 6.77 -38.81
CA ILE A 120 21.25 8.10 -38.94
C ILE A 120 22.33 9.20 -38.94
N SER A 121 23.38 9.05 -38.13
CA SER A 121 24.48 10.02 -38.04
C SER A 121 25.30 10.11 -39.34
N GLU A 122 25.51 9.00 -40.04
CA GLU A 122 26.13 9.03 -41.37
C GLU A 122 25.22 9.68 -42.42
N LEU A 123 23.92 9.35 -42.41
CA LEU A 123 22.93 9.98 -43.29
C LEU A 123 22.84 11.49 -43.06
N ARG A 124 22.96 11.94 -41.80
CA ARG A 124 22.97 13.36 -41.43
C ARG A 124 24.11 14.12 -42.11
N LYS A 125 25.32 13.54 -42.18
CA LYS A 125 26.47 14.18 -42.84
C LYS A 125 26.18 14.43 -44.32
N ALA A 126 25.67 13.41 -45.02
CA ALA A 126 25.32 13.49 -46.44
C ALA A 126 24.18 14.51 -46.69
N TYR A 127 23.16 14.51 -45.82
CA TYR A 127 22.06 15.46 -45.85
C TYR A 127 22.54 16.91 -45.71
N LEU A 128 23.36 17.21 -44.68
CA LEU A 128 23.86 18.57 -44.42
C LEU A 128 24.76 19.05 -45.56
N SER A 129 25.69 18.21 -46.01
CA SER A 129 26.58 18.54 -47.12
C SER A 129 25.80 18.86 -48.40
N THR A 130 24.83 18.02 -48.78
CA THR A 130 24.02 18.23 -49.98
C THR A 130 23.16 19.50 -49.87
N ARG A 131 22.56 19.73 -48.70
CA ARG A 131 21.79 20.97 -48.42
C ARG A 131 22.66 22.21 -48.63
N ASP A 132 23.84 22.23 -48.06
CA ASP A 132 24.71 23.41 -48.07
C ASP A 132 25.22 23.70 -49.49
N THR A 133 25.51 22.65 -50.28
CA THR A 133 25.83 22.80 -51.71
C THR A 133 24.65 23.37 -52.50
N ILE A 134 23.41 22.90 -52.29
CA ILE A 134 22.22 23.45 -52.95
C ILE A 134 22.09 24.95 -52.67
N LEU A 135 22.26 25.36 -51.40
CA LEU A 135 22.14 26.75 -51.01
C LEU A 135 23.26 27.63 -51.57
N ALA A 136 24.49 27.10 -51.66
CA ALA A 136 25.60 27.78 -52.31
C ALA A 136 25.32 28.00 -53.81
N LEU A 137 24.89 26.96 -54.53
CA LEU A 137 24.51 27.05 -55.95
C LEU A 137 23.40 28.09 -56.17
N LYS A 138 22.40 28.15 -55.28
CA LYS A 138 21.34 29.17 -55.33
C LYS A 138 21.88 30.60 -55.11
N LYS A 139 22.82 30.80 -54.19
CA LYS A 139 23.49 32.11 -54.01
C LYS A 139 24.31 32.53 -55.23
N GLU A 140 24.91 31.56 -55.92
CA GLU A 140 25.68 31.77 -57.15
C GLU A 140 24.79 31.93 -58.41
N GLY A 141 23.46 31.82 -58.29
CA GLY A 141 22.54 31.91 -59.42
C GLY A 141 22.46 30.63 -60.29
N LYS A 142 23.12 29.54 -59.90
CA LYS A 142 23.17 28.27 -60.63
C LYS A 142 21.92 27.40 -60.33
N VAL A 143 20.76 27.88 -60.79
CA VAL A 143 19.45 27.30 -60.43
C VAL A 143 19.28 25.87 -60.98
N ASP A 144 19.71 25.59 -62.20
CA ASP A 144 19.54 24.26 -62.82
C ASP A 144 20.38 23.19 -62.12
N GLU A 145 21.61 23.52 -61.74
CA GLU A 145 22.50 22.65 -60.97
C GLU A 145 21.92 22.37 -59.57
N ALA A 146 21.38 23.40 -58.91
CA ALA A 146 20.72 23.27 -57.61
C ALA A 146 19.50 22.35 -57.67
N ASN A 147 18.65 22.49 -58.70
CA ASN A 147 17.47 21.65 -58.91
C ASN A 147 17.84 20.20 -59.22
N ARG A 148 18.87 19.98 -60.04
CA ARG A 148 19.35 18.62 -60.32
C ARG A 148 19.86 17.94 -59.05
N LEU A 149 20.66 18.65 -58.26
CA LEU A 149 21.17 18.14 -56.99
C LEU A 149 20.05 17.86 -55.96
N LEU A 150 19.01 18.71 -55.96
CA LEU A 150 17.81 18.51 -55.16
C LEU A 150 17.10 17.18 -55.49
N ASP A 151 16.91 16.90 -56.78
CA ASP A 151 16.14 15.75 -57.24
C ASP A 151 16.94 14.45 -57.17
N GLU A 152 18.18 14.47 -57.63
CA GLU A 152 19.01 13.26 -57.75
C GLU A 152 19.62 12.80 -56.42
N LYS A 153 19.89 13.73 -55.50
CA LYS A 153 20.59 13.41 -54.24
C LYS A 153 19.82 13.82 -53.00
N PHE A 154 19.46 15.10 -52.87
CA PHE A 154 18.90 15.62 -51.62
C PHE A 154 17.59 14.94 -51.25
N THR A 155 16.66 14.82 -52.19
CA THR A 155 15.33 14.24 -51.94
C THR A 155 15.43 12.75 -51.57
N PRO A 156 16.15 11.88 -52.31
CA PRO A 156 16.36 10.49 -51.92
C PRO A 156 17.02 10.33 -50.53
N ILE A 157 18.11 11.06 -50.27
CA ILE A 157 18.83 10.98 -48.98
C ILE A 157 17.93 11.45 -47.84
N SER A 158 17.21 12.56 -48.03
CA SER A 158 16.30 13.12 -47.03
C SER A 158 15.19 12.14 -46.66
N LYS A 159 14.63 11.40 -47.64
CA LYS A 159 13.60 10.39 -47.40
C LYS A 159 14.12 9.23 -46.56
N VAL A 160 15.33 8.73 -46.84
CA VAL A 160 15.94 7.65 -46.05
C VAL A 160 16.28 8.15 -44.65
N TYR A 161 16.85 9.36 -44.55
CA TYR A 161 17.24 9.97 -43.29
C TYR A 161 16.03 10.19 -42.35
N THR A 162 14.95 10.81 -42.82
CA THR A 162 13.75 11.00 -41.99
C THR A 162 13.04 9.70 -41.67
N GLY A 163 13.03 8.73 -42.61
CA GLY A 163 12.50 7.39 -42.35
C GLY A 163 13.21 6.71 -41.19
N LYS A 164 14.55 6.76 -41.16
CA LYS A 164 15.34 6.16 -40.08
C LYS A 164 15.16 6.88 -38.73
N ILE A 165 15.02 8.21 -38.73
CA ILE A 165 14.66 8.96 -37.52
C ILE A 165 13.27 8.53 -37.01
N GLN A 166 12.31 8.34 -37.91
CA GLN A 166 10.97 7.86 -37.56
C GLN A 166 11.00 6.42 -37.01
N ASP A 167 11.83 5.53 -37.57
CA ASP A 167 12.04 4.18 -37.05
C ASP A 167 12.57 4.23 -35.61
N LEU A 168 13.57 5.08 -35.34
CA LEU A 168 14.12 5.28 -34.00
C LEU A 168 13.07 5.85 -33.04
N LEU A 169 12.26 6.81 -33.50
CA LEU A 169 11.16 7.37 -32.72
C LEU A 169 10.11 6.32 -32.37
N ASN A 170 9.77 5.44 -33.31
CA ASN A 170 8.82 4.35 -33.10
C ASN A 170 9.36 3.31 -32.11
N PHE A 171 10.65 2.99 -32.19
CA PHE A 171 11.30 2.12 -31.21
C PHE A 171 11.27 2.71 -29.79
N GLN A 172 11.55 4.00 -29.62
CA GLN A 172 11.43 4.65 -28.31
C GLN A 172 9.99 4.66 -27.79
N ARG A 173 9.00 4.91 -28.66
CA ARG A 173 7.59 4.86 -28.27
C ARG A 173 7.15 3.47 -27.83
N GLN A 174 7.53 2.44 -28.59
CA GLN A 174 7.26 1.06 -28.23
C GLN A 174 7.90 0.70 -26.89
N ASP A 175 9.15 1.12 -26.67
CA ASP A 175 9.84 0.88 -25.40
C ASP A 175 9.16 1.59 -24.21
N ILE A 176 8.63 2.80 -24.42
CA ILE A 176 7.84 3.54 -23.41
C ILE A 176 6.53 2.82 -23.13
N ASP A 177 5.82 2.34 -24.15
CA ASP A 177 4.56 1.61 -24.00
C ASP A 177 4.77 0.27 -23.25
N ASP A 178 5.84 -0.45 -23.57
CA ASP A 178 6.23 -1.68 -22.89
C ASP A 178 6.58 -1.43 -21.40
N LEU A 179 7.33 -0.36 -21.12
CA LEU A 179 7.67 0.04 -19.75
C LEU A 179 6.43 0.51 -18.97
N ALA A 180 5.53 1.27 -19.60
CA ALA A 180 4.28 1.68 -18.98
C ALA A 180 3.40 0.47 -18.63
N LYS A 181 3.37 -0.54 -19.50
CA LYS A 181 2.69 -1.81 -19.22
C LYS A 181 3.31 -2.56 -18.05
N GLU A 182 4.63 -2.65 -17.99
CA GLU A 182 5.34 -3.28 -16.86
C GLU A 182 5.03 -2.58 -15.53
N ILE A 183 5.00 -1.24 -15.52
CA ILE A 183 4.62 -0.45 -14.35
C ILE A 183 3.18 -0.75 -13.93
N GLN A 184 2.26 -0.85 -14.90
CA GLN A 184 0.85 -1.17 -14.64
C GLN A 184 0.67 -2.59 -14.09
N ASP A 185 1.36 -3.58 -14.67
CA ASP A 185 1.30 -4.98 -14.22
C ASP A 185 1.87 -5.12 -12.78
N ASN A 186 2.95 -4.39 -12.49
CA ASN A 186 3.52 -4.29 -11.15
C ASN A 186 2.57 -3.63 -10.15
N TYR A 187 1.84 -2.59 -10.57
CA TYR A 187 0.80 -1.96 -9.76
C TYR A 187 -0.35 -2.92 -9.44
N GLU A 188 -0.90 -3.60 -10.45
CA GLU A 188 -2.02 -4.55 -10.27
C GLU A 188 -1.61 -5.71 -9.35
N THR A 189 -0.43 -6.29 -9.58
CA THR A 189 0.11 -7.37 -8.73
C THR A 189 0.30 -6.89 -7.29
N SER A 190 0.84 -5.69 -7.10
CA SER A 190 1.02 -5.09 -5.77
C SER A 190 -0.32 -4.82 -5.08
N ARG A 191 -1.32 -4.34 -5.83
CA ARG A 191 -2.67 -4.08 -5.32
C ARG A 191 -3.35 -5.37 -4.85
N VAL A 192 -3.29 -6.44 -5.63
CA VAL A 192 -3.85 -7.76 -5.24
C VAL A 192 -3.18 -8.26 -3.97
N LEU A 193 -1.85 -8.18 -3.87
CA LEU A 193 -1.10 -8.57 -2.68
C LEU A 193 -1.52 -7.77 -1.44
N LEU A 194 -1.64 -6.44 -1.56
CA LEU A 194 -2.02 -5.57 -0.44
C LEU A 194 -3.45 -5.81 0.04
N VAL A 195 -4.38 -6.04 -0.90
CA VAL A 195 -5.76 -6.44 -0.58
C VAL A 195 -5.75 -7.78 0.16
N ALA A 196 -5.01 -8.78 -0.33
CA ALA A 196 -4.90 -10.07 0.32
C ALA A 196 -4.33 -9.97 1.75
N LEU A 197 -3.26 -9.19 1.95
CA LEU A 197 -2.67 -8.96 3.28
C LEU A 197 -3.63 -8.26 4.23
N THR A 198 -4.42 -7.32 3.72
CA THR A 198 -5.43 -6.61 4.51
C THR A 198 -6.57 -7.56 4.91
N VAL A 199 -7.08 -8.36 3.97
CA VAL A 199 -8.11 -9.38 4.27
C VAL A 199 -7.61 -10.37 5.32
N VAL A 200 -6.38 -10.88 5.19
CA VAL A 200 -5.78 -11.78 6.18
C VAL A 200 -5.66 -11.10 7.55
N SER A 201 -5.21 -9.85 7.59
CA SER A 201 -5.09 -9.08 8.84
C SER A 201 -6.44 -8.86 9.53
N VAL A 202 -7.49 -8.55 8.75
CA VAL A 202 -8.85 -8.39 9.27
C VAL A 202 -9.39 -9.73 9.79
N LEU A 203 -9.26 -10.82 9.03
CA LEU A 203 -9.70 -12.15 9.47
C LEU A 203 -8.99 -12.57 10.76
N PHE A 204 -7.68 -12.32 10.85
CA PHE A 204 -6.92 -12.58 12.06
C PHE A 204 -7.42 -11.75 13.24
N GLY A 205 -7.72 -10.46 13.03
CA GLY A 205 -8.30 -9.59 14.05
C GLY A 205 -9.67 -10.07 14.53
N VAL A 206 -10.54 -10.52 13.63
CA VAL A 206 -11.85 -11.10 13.96
C VAL A 206 -11.69 -12.37 14.80
N VAL A 207 -10.82 -13.30 14.38
CA VAL A 207 -10.57 -14.54 15.11
C VAL A 207 -9.96 -14.25 16.49
N ALA A 208 -8.97 -13.38 16.58
CA ALA A 208 -8.35 -13.00 17.85
C ALA A 208 -9.36 -12.35 18.80
N SER A 209 -10.20 -11.44 18.30
CA SER A 209 -11.26 -10.80 19.08
C SER A 209 -12.27 -11.82 19.61
N TRP A 210 -12.70 -12.75 18.76
CA TRP A 210 -13.64 -13.80 19.16
C TRP A 210 -13.04 -14.73 20.23
N LEU A 211 -11.77 -15.14 20.09
CA LEU A 211 -11.07 -15.95 21.08
C LEU A 211 -10.90 -15.21 22.43
N LEU A 212 -10.59 -13.91 22.39
CA LEU A 212 -10.47 -13.09 23.60
C LEU A 212 -11.82 -12.95 24.32
N ALA A 213 -12.89 -12.65 23.57
CA ALA A 213 -14.25 -12.56 24.11
C ALA A 213 -14.68 -13.89 24.76
N ASP A 214 -14.42 -15.02 24.11
CA ASP A 214 -14.70 -16.34 24.67
C ASP A 214 -13.90 -16.63 25.96
N SER A 215 -12.62 -16.25 25.96
CA SER A 215 -11.71 -16.56 27.08
C SER A 215 -11.83 -15.63 28.31
N ILE A 216 -12.46 -14.47 28.16
CA ILE A 216 -12.59 -13.42 29.21
C ILE A 216 -14.06 -13.18 29.54
N THR A 217 -14.89 -12.82 28.55
CA THR A 217 -16.27 -12.39 28.79
C THR A 217 -17.13 -13.51 29.35
N LYS A 218 -17.04 -14.73 28.81
CA LYS A 218 -17.84 -15.86 29.32
C LYS A 218 -17.54 -16.21 30.79
N PRO A 219 -16.27 -16.38 31.22
CA PRO A 219 -15.95 -16.61 32.63
C PRO A 219 -16.37 -15.46 33.57
N LEU A 220 -16.27 -14.21 33.11
CA LEU A 220 -16.72 -13.06 33.91
C LEU A 220 -18.25 -13.05 34.08
N LEU A 221 -19.01 -13.43 33.06
CA LEU A 221 -20.47 -13.60 33.19
C LEU A 221 -20.82 -14.68 34.21
N LYS A 222 -20.06 -15.78 34.25
CA LYS A 222 -20.24 -16.84 35.28
C LYS A 222 -19.92 -16.32 36.68
N ALA A 223 -18.85 -15.54 36.85
CA ALA A 223 -18.53 -14.92 38.14
C ALA A 223 -19.65 -13.97 38.60
N ASN A 224 -20.23 -13.20 37.67
CA ASN A 224 -21.35 -12.32 37.96
C ASN A 224 -22.63 -13.10 38.35
N GLU A 225 -22.90 -14.22 37.69
CA GLU A 225 -24.01 -15.12 38.05
C GLU A 225 -23.85 -15.68 39.46
N VAL A 226 -22.64 -16.14 39.82
CA VAL A 226 -22.33 -16.61 41.18
C VAL A 226 -22.57 -15.51 42.22
N ALA A 227 -22.06 -14.31 41.97
CA ALA A 227 -22.26 -13.18 42.89
C ALA A 227 -23.75 -12.83 43.06
N ARG A 228 -24.55 -12.94 41.98
CA ARG A 228 -26.00 -12.70 42.02
C ARG A 228 -26.75 -13.76 42.83
N GLU A 229 -26.38 -15.02 42.73
CA GLU A 229 -26.99 -16.08 43.53
C GLU A 229 -26.67 -15.91 45.02
N VAL A 230 -25.42 -15.57 45.34
CA VAL A 230 -25.02 -15.27 46.72
C VAL A 230 -25.79 -14.07 47.28
N SER A 231 -25.98 -13.00 46.50
CA SER A 231 -26.74 -11.82 46.97
C SER A 231 -28.24 -12.10 47.16
N GLN A 232 -28.77 -13.11 46.48
CA GLN A 232 -30.13 -13.62 46.68
C GLN A 232 -30.25 -14.65 47.83
N GLY A 233 -29.14 -14.95 48.51
CA GLY A 233 -29.10 -15.90 49.62
C GLY A 233 -28.96 -17.37 49.19
N ASN A 234 -28.76 -17.66 47.90
CA ASN A 234 -28.50 -19.01 47.43
C ASN A 234 -27.00 -19.35 47.56
N LEU A 235 -26.65 -20.03 48.65
CA LEU A 235 -25.27 -20.45 48.97
C LEU A 235 -24.97 -21.90 48.55
N SER A 236 -25.88 -22.56 47.83
CA SER A 236 -25.75 -23.98 47.45
C SER A 236 -25.09 -24.21 46.08
N MET A 237 -24.88 -23.14 45.31
CA MET A 237 -24.29 -23.20 43.97
C MET A 237 -22.87 -23.77 43.98
N ARG A 238 -22.57 -24.70 43.08
CA ARG A 238 -21.23 -25.26 42.92
C ARG A 238 -20.38 -24.37 42.01
N ILE A 239 -19.27 -23.86 42.55
CA ILE A 239 -18.29 -23.05 41.80
C ILE A 239 -17.11 -23.96 41.42
N ASP A 240 -17.17 -24.53 40.22
CA ASP A 240 -16.02 -25.25 39.64
C ASP A 240 -15.07 -24.26 38.96
N ASN A 241 -13.83 -24.20 39.44
CA ASN A 241 -12.74 -23.40 38.90
C ASN A 241 -11.57 -24.31 38.48
N SER A 242 -11.29 -24.36 37.18
CA SER A 242 -10.16 -25.08 36.60
C SER A 242 -9.09 -24.14 36.05
N ARG A 243 -9.19 -22.83 36.33
CA ARG A 243 -8.34 -21.79 35.75
C ARG A 243 -7.41 -21.21 36.81
N THR A 244 -6.23 -20.79 36.38
CA THR A 244 -5.20 -20.19 37.24
C THR A 244 -4.91 -18.73 36.92
N ASP A 245 -5.66 -18.15 35.98
CA ASP A 245 -5.58 -16.73 35.59
C ASP A 245 -6.34 -15.82 36.57
N GLU A 246 -6.32 -14.51 36.34
CA GLU A 246 -7.01 -13.53 37.21
C GLU A 246 -8.51 -13.81 37.35
N VAL A 247 -9.15 -14.37 36.30
CA VAL A 247 -10.57 -14.73 36.36
C VAL A 247 -10.78 -16.00 37.19
N GLY A 248 -9.87 -16.96 37.12
CA GLY A 248 -9.83 -18.11 38.04
C GLY A 248 -9.64 -17.69 39.49
N GLN A 249 -8.73 -16.74 39.76
CA GLN A 249 -8.53 -16.20 41.11
C GLN A 249 -9.81 -15.51 41.63
N LEU A 250 -10.49 -14.72 40.79
CA LEU A 250 -11.78 -14.13 41.14
C LEU A 250 -12.84 -15.17 41.49
N LEU A 251 -12.96 -16.25 40.70
CA LEU A 251 -13.91 -17.33 40.96
C LEU A 251 -13.58 -18.07 42.27
N GLU A 252 -12.30 -18.28 42.58
CA GLU A 252 -11.90 -18.90 43.86
C GLU A 252 -12.25 -17.99 45.04
N SER A 253 -11.98 -16.68 44.95
CA SER A 253 -12.37 -15.73 46.02
C SER A 253 -13.89 -15.68 46.24
N LEU A 254 -14.70 -15.76 45.17
CA LEU A 254 -16.16 -15.85 45.29
C LEU A 254 -16.61 -17.14 45.99
N LYS A 255 -15.91 -18.26 45.74
CA LYS A 255 -16.18 -19.55 46.39
C LYS A 255 -15.83 -19.51 47.88
N GLU A 256 -14.68 -18.94 48.24
CA GLU A 256 -14.30 -18.75 49.64
C GLU A 256 -15.32 -17.86 50.37
N MET A 257 -15.79 -16.79 49.73
CA MET A 257 -16.84 -15.91 50.27
C MET A 257 -18.17 -16.67 50.49
N GLN A 258 -18.60 -17.46 49.52
CA GLN A 258 -19.82 -18.29 49.63
C GLN A 258 -19.72 -19.27 50.82
N ILE A 259 -18.59 -19.97 50.95
CA ILE A 259 -18.34 -20.92 52.05
C ILE A 259 -18.37 -20.21 53.40
N SER A 260 -17.74 -19.03 53.49
CA SER A 260 -17.72 -18.22 54.72
C SER A 260 -19.12 -17.75 55.12
N LEU A 261 -19.89 -17.22 54.17
CA LEU A 261 -21.28 -16.80 54.41
C LEU A 261 -22.17 -17.99 54.84
N ALA A 262 -22.00 -19.15 54.20
CA ALA A 262 -22.76 -20.36 54.57
C ALA A 262 -22.48 -20.79 56.01
N ARG A 263 -21.21 -20.71 56.43
CA ARG A 263 -20.80 -20.98 57.82
C ARG A 263 -21.42 -19.99 58.81
N VAL A 264 -21.39 -18.69 58.50
CA VAL A 264 -21.99 -17.65 59.36
C VAL A 264 -23.51 -17.87 59.50
N VAL A 265 -24.22 -18.11 58.39
CA VAL A 265 -25.66 -18.39 58.41
C VAL A 265 -25.98 -19.65 59.21
N SER A 266 -25.17 -20.71 59.06
CA SER A 266 -25.32 -21.94 59.84
C SER A 266 -25.13 -21.71 61.34
N GLN A 267 -24.11 -20.94 61.75
CA GLN A 267 -23.87 -20.59 63.15
C GLN A 267 -24.98 -19.73 63.74
N VAL A 268 -25.50 -18.76 62.98
CA VAL A 268 -26.65 -17.94 63.42
C VAL A 268 -27.90 -18.80 63.61
N ARG A 269 -28.14 -19.76 62.71
CA ARG A 269 -29.25 -20.70 62.83
C ARG A 269 -29.12 -21.60 64.05
N GLU A 270 -27.96 -22.21 64.26
CA GLU A 270 -27.67 -23.05 65.43
C GLU A 270 -27.81 -22.27 66.75
N GLY A 271 -27.33 -21.02 66.78
CA GLY A 271 -27.52 -20.12 67.91
C GLY A 271 -29.00 -19.78 68.13
N SER A 272 -29.78 -19.56 67.07
CA SER A 272 -31.21 -19.30 67.16
C SER A 272 -32.00 -20.53 67.65
N GLU A 273 -31.65 -21.73 67.18
CA GLU A 273 -32.23 -22.99 67.66
C GLU A 273 -31.91 -23.23 69.15
N SER A 274 -30.69 -22.89 69.58
CA SER A 274 -30.28 -22.95 70.99
C SER A 274 -31.07 -21.96 71.86
N VAL A 275 -31.24 -20.71 71.40
CA VAL A 275 -32.06 -19.69 72.10
C VAL A 275 -33.53 -20.09 72.16
N ALA A 276 -34.08 -20.66 71.07
CA ALA A 276 -35.46 -21.14 71.02
C ALA A 276 -35.68 -22.30 72.02
N THR A 277 -34.74 -23.24 72.08
CA THR A 277 -34.77 -24.36 73.04
C THR A 277 -34.71 -23.86 74.49
N ALA A 278 -33.76 -22.98 74.80
CA ALA A 278 -33.65 -22.38 76.14
C ALA A 278 -34.91 -21.57 76.52
N SER A 279 -35.50 -20.85 75.56
CA SER A 279 -36.75 -20.09 75.78
C SER A 279 -37.93 -21.03 76.07
N ALA A 280 -38.00 -22.18 75.40
CA ALA A 280 -39.02 -23.20 75.67
C ALA A 280 -38.84 -23.82 77.06
N GLU A 281 -37.61 -24.11 77.47
CA GLU A 281 -37.29 -24.58 78.82
C GLU A 281 -37.67 -23.54 79.90
N ILE A 282 -37.37 -22.26 79.67
CA ILE A 282 -37.76 -21.17 80.56
C ILE A 282 -39.28 -21.04 80.64
N ALA A 283 -39.99 -21.09 79.52
CA ALA A 283 -41.45 -21.02 79.49
C ALA A 283 -42.08 -22.19 80.26
N GLN A 284 -41.56 -23.41 80.08
CA GLN A 284 -41.98 -24.59 80.83
C GLN A 284 -41.69 -24.43 82.33
N GLY A 285 -40.50 -23.92 82.69
CA GLY A 285 -40.14 -23.63 84.08
C GLY A 285 -41.03 -22.55 84.72
N ASN A 286 -41.39 -21.51 83.98
CA ASN A 286 -42.33 -20.49 84.43
C ASN A 286 -43.74 -21.05 84.61
N GLN A 287 -44.21 -21.93 83.72
CA GLN A 287 -45.50 -22.60 83.90
C GLN A 287 -45.53 -23.47 85.16
N ASP A 288 -44.49 -24.25 85.41
CA ASP A 288 -44.36 -25.04 86.63
C ASP A 288 -44.35 -24.15 87.88
N LEU A 289 -43.60 -23.05 87.84
CA LEU A 289 -43.55 -22.09 88.94
C LEU A 289 -44.89 -21.38 89.17
N SER A 290 -45.59 -20.96 88.12
CA SER A 290 -46.93 -20.39 88.20
C SER A 290 -47.93 -21.38 88.79
N ALA A 291 -47.92 -22.64 88.35
CA ALA A 291 -48.78 -23.69 88.89
C ALA A 291 -48.49 -23.94 90.39
N ARG A 292 -47.22 -23.95 90.79
CA ARG A 292 -46.83 -24.05 92.21
C ARG A 292 -47.27 -22.84 93.02
N THR A 293 -47.17 -21.63 92.46
CA THR A 293 -47.58 -20.40 93.13
C THR A 293 -49.10 -20.37 93.31
N GLU A 294 -49.87 -20.78 92.31
CA GLU A 294 -51.34 -20.89 92.37
C GLU A 294 -51.80 -21.94 93.40
N SER A 295 -51.07 -23.07 93.50
CA SER A 295 -51.31 -24.10 94.52
C SER A 295 -50.98 -23.65 95.96
N GLN A 296 -50.13 -22.63 96.13
CA GLN A 296 -49.82 -22.05 97.45
C GLN A 296 -50.69 -20.85 97.80
N ALA A 297 -51.35 -20.23 96.81
CA ALA A 297 -52.19 -19.06 96.98
C ALA A 297 -53.71 -19.38 97.04
N SER A 298 -54.10 -20.64 96.84
CA SER A 298 -55.49 -21.15 96.94
C SER A 298 -55.72 -21.91 98.25
#